data_AF-A0A8T6NX23-F1
#
_entry.id   AF-A0A8T6NX23-F1
#
_cell.length_a   1.000
_cell.length_b   1.000
_cell.length_c   1.000
_cell.angle_alpha   90.00
_cell.angle_beta   90.00
_cell.angle_gamma   90.00
#
_symmetry.space_group_name_H-M   'P 1'
#
loop_
_entity.id
_entity.type
_entity.pdbx_description
1 polymer ?
#
loop_
_entity_poly.entity_id
_entity_poly.type
_entity_poly.pdbx_seq_one_letter_code
_entity_poly.pdbx_strand_id
1 'polypeptide(L)'
;MSRFEDRARAVDSDLCVGLDLGPHTDGLLSAAYDNPGRLNRHLIDLTQPYAAAYKFQLAGYLAMGMVGFTALRTSIAYLRTAYAAVPVILDAKVNDIRISLDNYASFAFDYLGVDAITANPLLGAEANQPLLQRTDRRVYFLASTTNEGSGEFQAAGIPPLYERIAERVATWGENVGLVVGSTHPERIRAIREAAPDLPFLVPGLGAQGGDPSAFMALAAGSSPARVLVNSSRSIIRAADPAEAARAYVRTLRNARSGDPRPPVRMAARVRSLLEETGCVQRGTFTLASGATSDIYVDLRLLAAHPRALARIAALLALDRPAVDVLATIPTAGLPLGTALSLHTGLPLAYIRQRAKDYGRGKRIEGARIEPGQRVLLLDDVISPGGSKEAAITAIRAAGADVVALAVVVDRREQPGTPFMGVPVRALATLADLRIG
;
A
#
# COMPACT_ATOMS: atom_id res chain seq x y z
N MET A 1 -10.62 4.53 23.96
CA MET A 1 -10.16 4.08 22.62
C MET A 1 -11.20 3.27 21.86
N SER A 2 -11.91 2.32 22.48
CA SER A 2 -12.87 1.41 21.81
C SER A 2 -13.95 2.05 20.92
N ARG A 3 -14.27 3.34 21.11
CA ARG A 3 -15.35 4.02 20.39
C ARG A 3 -15.18 4.01 18.87
N PHE A 4 -13.94 4.09 18.36
CA PHE A 4 -13.67 3.97 16.94
C PHE A 4 -13.98 2.56 16.43
N GLU A 5 -13.50 1.55 17.15
CA GLU A 5 -13.73 0.14 16.83
C GLU A 5 -15.22 -0.25 16.98
N ASP A 6 -15.91 0.29 17.99
CA ASP A 6 -17.32 0.06 18.29
C ASP A 6 -18.21 0.67 17.21
N ARG A 7 -17.95 1.93 16.82
CA ARG A 7 -18.70 2.56 15.72
C ARG A 7 -18.45 1.83 14.41
N ALA A 8 -17.20 1.55 14.07
CA ALA A 8 -16.85 0.83 12.85
C ALA A 8 -17.56 -0.53 12.75
N ARG A 9 -17.65 -1.28 13.87
CA ARG A 9 -18.44 -2.52 13.94
C ARG A 9 -19.94 -2.27 13.79
N ALA A 10 -20.48 -1.28 14.48
CA ALA A 10 -21.92 -0.99 14.46
C ALA A 10 -22.45 -0.61 13.08
N VAL A 11 -21.66 0.10 12.27
CA VAL A 11 -22.01 0.44 10.87
C VAL A 11 -21.38 -0.49 9.84
N ASP A 12 -20.63 -1.50 10.28
CA ASP A 12 -19.81 -2.38 9.45
C ASP A 12 -19.04 -1.61 8.37
N SER A 13 -18.25 -0.61 8.78
CA SER A 13 -17.61 0.34 7.87
C SER A 13 -16.23 0.73 8.37
N ASP A 14 -15.31 0.95 7.43
CA ASP A 14 -14.00 1.57 7.66
C ASP A 14 -13.94 3.01 7.13
N LEU A 15 -15.06 3.50 6.57
CA LEU A 15 -15.11 4.82 5.94
C LEU A 15 -15.00 5.92 7.00
N CYS A 16 -13.99 6.77 6.85
CA CYS A 16 -13.90 8.05 7.52
C CYS A 16 -14.32 9.16 6.53
N VAL A 17 -15.46 9.81 6.76
CA VAL A 17 -15.92 10.90 5.87
C VAL A 17 -15.12 12.16 6.17
N GLY A 18 -14.41 12.68 5.17
CA GLY A 18 -13.68 13.95 5.26
C GLY A 18 -14.57 15.13 4.91
N LEU A 19 -14.72 16.06 5.85
CA LEU A 19 -15.40 17.34 5.65
C LEU A 19 -14.35 18.43 5.46
N ASP A 20 -13.62 18.35 4.34
CA ASP A 20 -12.52 19.26 4.03
C ASP A 20 -13.05 20.50 3.27
N LEU A 21 -13.90 21.30 3.94
CA LEU A 21 -14.37 22.57 3.40
C LEU A 21 -13.27 23.64 3.48
N GLY A 22 -13.27 24.56 2.52
CA GLY A 22 -12.33 25.67 2.44
C GLY A 22 -12.56 26.54 1.19
N PRO A 23 -11.68 27.51 0.90
CA PRO A 23 -11.83 28.35 -0.29
C PRO A 23 -11.90 27.54 -1.60
N HIS A 24 -11.24 26.39 -1.66
CA HIS A 24 -11.28 25.48 -2.81
C HIS A 24 -12.59 24.69 -2.95
N THR A 25 -13.58 24.89 -2.06
CA THR A 25 -14.91 24.26 -2.11
C THR A 25 -15.98 25.14 -2.75
N ASP A 26 -15.55 26.15 -3.51
CA ASP A 26 -16.43 27.01 -4.32
C ASP A 26 -17.43 26.17 -5.14
N GLY A 27 -18.68 26.64 -5.15
CA GLY A 27 -19.82 26.03 -5.83
C GLY A 27 -20.63 25.01 -5.03
N LEU A 28 -20.19 24.62 -3.81
CA LEU A 28 -20.99 23.73 -2.94
C LEU A 28 -22.02 24.47 -2.07
N LEU A 29 -21.80 25.76 -1.82
CA LEU A 29 -22.76 26.58 -1.09
C LEU A 29 -23.90 27.01 -2.03
N SER A 30 -25.12 26.98 -1.53
CA SER A 30 -26.33 27.36 -2.27
C SER A 30 -27.28 28.13 -1.34
N ALA A 31 -28.41 28.62 -1.85
CA ALA A 31 -29.43 29.23 -1.00
C ALA A 31 -29.93 28.28 0.12
N ALA A 32 -29.88 26.96 -0.11
CA ALA A 32 -30.23 25.95 0.91
C ALA A 32 -29.12 25.76 1.97
N TYR A 33 -27.86 26.06 1.62
CA TYR A 33 -26.68 25.93 2.48
C TYR A 33 -25.86 27.23 2.46
N ASP A 34 -26.45 28.27 3.05
CA ASP A 34 -25.92 29.64 3.04
C ASP A 34 -24.58 29.81 3.81
N ASN A 35 -24.15 28.81 4.57
CA ASN A 35 -22.86 28.80 5.24
C ASN A 35 -22.26 27.38 5.35
N PRO A 36 -20.93 27.27 5.51
CA PRO A 36 -20.23 25.97 5.57
C PRO A 36 -20.72 25.06 6.70
N GLY A 37 -21.19 25.61 7.83
CA GLY A 37 -21.69 24.82 8.95
C GLY A 37 -23.01 24.11 8.63
N ARG A 38 -23.92 24.77 7.88
CA ARG A 38 -25.16 24.14 7.40
C ARG A 38 -24.87 23.07 6.36
N LEU A 39 -23.94 23.33 5.43
CA LEU A 39 -23.51 22.32 4.47
C LEU A 39 -22.93 21.09 5.18
N ASN A 40 -22.05 21.28 6.16
CA ASN A 40 -21.52 20.18 6.97
C ASN A 40 -22.62 19.40 7.67
N ARG A 41 -23.56 20.07 8.33
CA ARG A 41 -24.70 19.39 8.99
C ARG A 41 -25.48 18.52 8.00
N HIS A 42 -25.80 19.07 6.82
CA HIS A 42 -26.50 18.33 5.78
C HIS A 42 -25.71 17.11 5.31
N LEU A 43 -24.41 17.27 5.03
CA LEU A 43 -23.53 16.16 4.64
C LEU A 43 -23.43 15.09 5.74
N ILE A 44 -23.38 15.50 7.01
CA ILE A 44 -23.38 14.60 8.17
C ILE A 44 -24.68 13.78 8.20
N ASP A 45 -25.84 14.42 8.10
CA ASP A 45 -27.13 13.73 8.16
C ASP A 45 -27.26 12.67 7.05
N LEU A 46 -26.78 12.99 5.84
CA LEU A 46 -26.81 12.08 4.70
C LEU A 46 -25.84 10.89 4.84
N THR A 47 -24.67 11.10 5.47
CA THR A 47 -23.56 10.14 5.40
C THR A 47 -23.29 9.40 6.70
N GLN A 48 -23.86 9.84 7.83
CA GLN A 48 -23.59 9.20 9.13
C GLN A 48 -23.94 7.71 9.16
N PRO A 49 -24.98 7.19 8.47
CA PRO A 49 -25.28 5.76 8.51
C PRO A 49 -24.14 4.88 7.98
N TYR A 50 -23.23 5.45 7.19
CA TYR A 50 -22.11 4.77 6.55
C TYR A 50 -20.76 5.12 7.16
N ALA A 51 -20.69 6.19 7.98
CA ALA A 51 -19.45 6.72 8.50
C ALA A 51 -19.02 6.02 9.80
N ALA A 52 -17.82 5.45 9.78
CA ALA A 52 -17.11 4.96 10.96
C ALA A 52 -16.54 6.12 11.80
N ALA A 53 -16.18 7.22 11.15
CA ALA A 53 -15.73 8.47 11.78
C ALA A 53 -15.91 9.66 10.82
N TYR A 54 -15.86 10.88 11.36
CA TYR A 54 -15.70 12.11 10.57
C TYR A 54 -14.33 12.71 10.79
N LYS A 55 -13.74 13.29 9.73
CA LYS A 55 -12.48 14.02 9.81
C LYS A 55 -12.64 15.44 9.27
N PHE A 56 -12.18 16.43 10.03
CA PHE A 56 -12.16 17.83 9.62
C PHE A 56 -10.71 18.27 9.36
N GLN A 57 -10.38 18.72 8.14
CA GLN A 57 -9.08 19.32 7.86
C GLN A 57 -9.04 20.78 8.35
N LEU A 58 -8.31 21.02 9.45
CA LEU A 58 -8.29 22.31 10.13
C LEU A 58 -7.91 23.48 9.20
N ALA A 59 -6.91 23.27 8.33
CA ALA A 59 -6.40 24.31 7.44
C ALA A 59 -7.46 24.92 6.51
N GLY A 60 -8.39 24.11 5.99
CA GLY A 60 -9.45 24.60 5.11
C GLY A 60 -10.41 25.55 5.83
N TYR A 61 -10.77 25.23 7.07
CA TYR A 61 -11.61 26.09 7.91
C TYR A 61 -10.91 27.37 8.33
N LEU A 62 -9.62 27.30 8.70
CA LEU A 62 -8.84 28.49 9.06
C LEU A 62 -8.71 29.47 7.89
N ALA A 63 -8.57 28.97 6.66
CA ALA A 63 -8.49 29.79 5.46
C ALA A 63 -9.77 30.60 5.18
N MET A 64 -10.91 30.23 5.78
CA MET A 64 -12.18 30.98 5.73
C MET A 64 -12.38 31.92 6.94
N GLY A 65 -11.35 32.10 7.78
CA GLY A 65 -11.39 32.95 8.97
C GLY A 65 -12.45 32.53 9.99
N MET A 66 -13.08 33.51 10.65
CA MET A 66 -14.06 33.24 11.71
C MET A 66 -15.31 32.51 11.24
N VAL A 67 -15.70 32.67 9.97
CA VAL A 67 -16.82 31.94 9.37
C VAL A 67 -16.49 30.45 9.32
N GLY A 68 -15.30 30.09 8.84
CA GLY A 68 -14.84 28.70 8.81
C GLY A 68 -14.65 28.13 10.21
N PHE A 69 -14.04 28.88 11.12
CA PHE A 69 -13.88 28.44 12.51
C PHE A 69 -15.23 28.17 13.21
N THR A 70 -16.21 29.06 13.00
CA THR A 70 -17.58 28.88 13.51
C THR A 70 -18.25 27.65 12.90
N ALA A 71 -18.07 27.42 11.60
CA ALA A 71 -18.57 26.23 10.93
C ALA A 71 -17.94 24.96 11.50
N LEU A 72 -16.61 24.92 11.70
CA LEU A 72 -15.91 23.79 12.32
C LEU A 72 -16.48 23.49 13.70
N ARG A 73 -16.53 24.50 14.58
CA ARG A 73 -17.01 24.34 15.96
C ARG A 73 -18.46 23.86 16.02
N THR A 74 -19.35 24.47 15.24
CA THR A 74 -20.78 24.11 15.24
C THR A 74 -21.04 22.73 14.62
N SER A 75 -20.24 22.32 13.63
CA SER A 75 -20.33 20.99 13.02
C SER A 75 -19.88 19.89 13.98
N ILE A 76 -18.77 20.10 14.71
CA ILE A 76 -18.29 19.16 15.72
C ILE A 76 -19.29 19.07 16.88
N ALA A 77 -19.80 20.20 17.38
CA ALA A 77 -20.83 20.23 18.41
C ALA A 77 -22.11 19.50 17.96
N TYR A 78 -22.49 19.62 16.69
CA TYR A 78 -23.62 18.89 16.12
C TYR A 78 -23.40 17.37 16.13
N LEU A 79 -22.24 16.90 15.64
CA LEU A 79 -21.89 15.47 15.71
C LEU A 79 -21.94 14.94 17.13
N ARG A 80 -21.40 15.69 18.10
CA ARG A 80 -21.38 15.28 19.51
C ARG A 80 -22.77 15.20 20.14
N THR A 81 -23.72 16.02 19.68
CA THR A 81 -25.07 16.08 20.26
C THR A 81 -26.07 15.17 19.55
N ALA A 82 -26.11 15.21 18.21
CA ALA A 82 -27.04 14.41 17.42
C ALA A 82 -26.56 12.97 17.18
N TYR A 83 -25.24 12.75 17.14
CA TYR A 83 -24.63 11.47 16.77
C TYR A 83 -23.47 11.11 17.70
N ALA A 84 -23.71 11.17 19.01
CA ALA A 84 -22.70 11.00 20.06
C ALA A 84 -21.88 9.69 19.98
N ALA A 85 -22.35 8.67 19.26
CA ALA A 85 -21.57 7.45 19.04
C ALA A 85 -20.46 7.63 17.97
N VAL A 86 -20.61 8.57 17.04
CA VAL A 86 -19.70 8.76 15.90
C VAL A 86 -18.45 9.51 16.36
N PRO A 87 -17.25 8.92 16.19
CA PRO A 87 -15.99 9.58 16.50
C PRO A 87 -15.66 10.73 15.54
N VAL A 88 -14.96 11.74 16.06
CA VAL A 88 -14.49 12.90 15.31
C VAL A 88 -12.96 13.02 15.36
N ILE A 89 -12.35 13.20 14.21
CA ILE A 89 -10.91 13.38 14.01
C ILE A 89 -10.64 14.82 13.55
N LEU A 90 -9.76 15.54 14.22
CA LEU A 90 -9.21 16.80 13.73
C LEU A 90 -7.90 16.53 12.99
N ASP A 91 -7.92 16.74 11.67
CA ASP A 91 -6.70 16.67 10.88
C ASP A 91 -6.00 18.03 10.92
N ALA A 92 -5.07 18.17 11.88
CA ALA A 92 -4.36 19.41 12.19
C ALA A 92 -2.86 19.34 11.93
N LYS A 93 -2.27 18.12 11.93
CA LYS A 93 -0.83 17.88 11.71
C LYS A 93 0.06 18.72 12.62
N VAL A 94 -0.35 18.88 13.88
CA VAL A 94 0.35 19.71 14.87
C VAL A 94 1.77 19.19 15.12
N ASN A 95 2.71 20.10 15.36
CA ASN A 95 4.11 19.79 15.61
C ASN A 95 4.78 20.97 16.32
N ASP A 96 4.94 20.88 17.63
CA ASP A 96 5.50 21.97 18.42
C ASP A 96 6.15 21.43 19.70
N ILE A 97 6.89 22.28 20.41
CA ILE A 97 7.43 21.95 21.73
C ILE A 97 6.31 21.83 22.77
N ARG A 98 6.61 21.14 23.88
CA ARG A 98 5.63 20.70 24.87
C ARG A 98 4.60 21.76 25.30
N ILE A 99 5.02 22.98 25.64
CA ILE A 99 4.10 24.03 26.12
C ILE A 99 3.12 24.46 25.02
N SER A 100 3.61 24.69 23.80
CA SER A 100 2.75 25.05 22.67
C SER A 100 1.84 23.90 22.27
N LEU A 101 2.33 22.66 22.32
CA LEU A 101 1.54 21.48 21.98
C LEU A 101 0.42 21.22 22.99
N ASP A 102 0.60 21.60 24.27
CA ASP A 102 -0.46 21.54 25.27
C ASP A 102 -1.63 22.50 24.95
N ASN A 103 -1.35 23.68 24.39
CA ASN A 103 -2.39 24.57 23.89
C ASN A 103 -3.17 23.95 22.72
N TYR A 104 -2.47 23.27 21.80
CA TYR A 104 -3.13 22.53 20.72
C TYR A 104 -3.98 21.36 21.24
N ALA A 105 -3.48 20.62 22.24
CA ALA A 105 -4.22 19.54 22.89
C ALA A 105 -5.50 20.07 23.55
N SER A 106 -5.39 21.17 24.30
CA SER A 106 -6.53 21.83 24.96
C SER A 106 -7.55 22.34 23.94
N PHE A 107 -7.09 22.96 22.87
CA PHE A 107 -7.96 23.40 21.78
C PHE A 107 -8.74 22.23 21.15
N ALA A 108 -8.04 21.13 20.82
CA ALA A 108 -8.66 20.00 20.15
C ALA A 108 -9.60 19.20 21.10
N PHE A 109 -9.10 18.80 22.27
CA PHE A 109 -9.79 17.85 23.13
C PHE A 109 -10.72 18.48 24.15
N ASP A 110 -10.40 19.68 24.65
CA ASP A 110 -11.17 20.33 25.71
C ASP A 110 -12.15 21.35 25.12
N TYR A 111 -11.72 22.18 24.15
CA TYR A 111 -12.59 23.19 23.52
C TYR A 111 -13.46 22.60 22.39
N LEU A 112 -12.87 21.94 21.39
CA LEU A 112 -13.65 21.33 20.30
C LEU A 112 -14.29 19.99 20.73
N GLY A 113 -13.64 19.25 21.62
CA GLY A 113 -14.10 17.93 22.04
C GLY A 113 -13.95 16.88 20.94
N VAL A 114 -12.90 16.91 20.14
CA VAL A 114 -12.66 15.83 19.17
C VAL A 114 -12.15 14.57 19.87
N ASP A 115 -12.34 13.42 19.25
CA ASP A 115 -11.89 12.12 19.78
C ASP A 115 -10.46 11.79 19.35
N ALA A 116 -9.98 12.39 18.25
CA ALA A 116 -8.62 12.21 17.76
C ALA A 116 -8.04 13.45 17.07
N ILE A 117 -6.70 13.51 17.01
CA ILE A 117 -5.95 14.52 16.27
C ILE A 117 -4.83 13.89 15.43
N THR A 118 -4.45 14.51 14.31
CA THR A 118 -3.22 14.17 13.59
C THR A 118 -2.04 15.02 14.04
N ALA A 119 -0.86 14.43 14.18
CA ALA A 119 0.36 15.09 14.64
C ALA A 119 1.61 14.62 13.87
N ASN A 120 2.66 15.45 13.82
CA ASN A 120 3.95 15.07 13.26
C ASN A 120 4.88 14.53 14.39
N PRO A 121 5.48 13.35 14.25
CA PRO A 121 6.32 12.77 15.30
C PRO A 121 7.74 13.33 15.38
N LEU A 122 8.14 14.25 14.47
CA LEU A 122 9.55 14.63 14.28
C LEU A 122 10.26 15.16 15.54
N LEU A 123 9.54 15.86 16.42
CA LEU A 123 10.10 16.40 17.67
C LEU A 123 10.22 15.36 18.80
N GLY A 124 9.80 14.11 18.57
CA GLY A 124 9.94 13.01 19.51
C GLY A 124 8.86 12.93 20.59
N ALA A 125 8.96 11.91 21.44
CA ALA A 125 7.94 11.60 22.45
C ALA A 125 7.80 12.67 23.55
N GLU A 126 8.92 13.31 23.95
CA GLU A 126 8.90 14.34 25.00
C GLU A 126 8.05 15.54 24.59
N ALA A 127 8.30 16.10 23.41
CA ALA A 127 7.49 17.19 22.88
C ALA A 127 6.01 16.78 22.71
N ASN A 128 5.75 15.52 22.35
CA ASN A 128 4.41 14.97 22.14
C ASN A 128 3.69 14.53 23.42
N GLN A 129 4.32 14.61 24.58
CA GLN A 129 3.76 14.21 25.87
C GLN A 129 2.34 14.78 26.14
N PRO A 130 2.01 16.06 25.83
CA PRO A 130 0.67 16.61 26.06
C PRO A 130 -0.43 15.88 25.28
N LEU A 131 -0.11 15.31 24.12
CA LEU A 131 -1.04 14.48 23.34
C LEU A 131 -1.06 13.04 23.86
N LEU A 132 0.10 12.48 24.19
CA LEU A 132 0.24 11.09 24.66
C LEU A 132 -0.43 10.86 26.03
N GLN A 133 -0.45 11.86 26.91
CA GLN A 133 -1.12 11.77 28.22
C GLN A 133 -2.64 11.76 28.13
N ARG A 134 -3.23 12.13 26.98
CA ARG A 134 -4.68 12.10 26.75
C ARG A 134 -5.10 10.68 26.33
N THR A 135 -5.02 9.74 27.27
CA THR A 135 -5.22 8.29 27.02
C THR A 135 -6.66 7.94 26.61
N ASP A 136 -7.61 8.83 26.87
CA ASP A 136 -9.01 8.73 26.44
C ASP A 136 -9.26 9.28 25.01
N ARG A 137 -8.22 9.80 24.36
CA ARG A 137 -8.23 10.32 22.98
C ARG A 137 -7.32 9.47 22.08
N ARG A 138 -7.28 9.74 20.77
CA ARG A 138 -6.39 9.06 19.81
C ARG A 138 -5.48 10.07 19.10
N VAL A 139 -4.22 9.72 18.90
CA VAL A 139 -3.26 10.54 18.14
C VAL A 139 -2.77 9.75 16.94
N TYR A 140 -3.04 10.24 15.73
CA TYR A 140 -2.53 9.65 14.50
C TYR A 140 -1.26 10.38 14.05
N PHE A 141 -0.11 9.73 14.20
CA PHE A 141 1.18 10.29 13.80
C PHE A 141 1.47 10.09 12.32
N LEU A 142 2.00 11.12 11.65
CA LEU A 142 2.41 11.01 10.25
C LEU A 142 3.60 10.06 10.11
N ALA A 143 3.39 8.89 9.48
CA ALA A 143 4.46 7.94 9.14
C ALA A 143 4.79 7.99 7.65
N SER A 144 3.79 7.80 6.79
CA SER A 144 3.93 7.99 5.36
C SER A 144 2.75 8.75 4.77
N THR A 145 3.04 9.76 3.96
CA THR A 145 2.02 10.61 3.33
C THR A 145 1.92 10.35 1.82
N THR A 146 0.82 10.78 1.20
CA THR A 146 0.49 10.47 -0.20
C THR A 146 0.97 11.49 -1.22
N ASN A 147 1.54 12.61 -0.79
CA ASN A 147 2.06 13.64 -1.70
C ASN A 147 3.30 13.15 -2.45
N GLU A 148 3.50 13.66 -3.67
CA GLU A 148 4.59 13.29 -4.58
C GLU A 148 5.98 13.42 -3.93
N GLY A 149 6.21 14.52 -3.20
CA GLY A 149 7.47 14.77 -2.48
C GLY A 149 7.65 14.00 -1.17
N SER A 150 6.74 13.10 -0.78
CA SER A 150 6.82 12.36 0.49
C SER A 150 8.16 11.65 0.70
N GLY A 151 8.79 11.20 -0.38
CA GLY A 151 10.07 10.49 -0.35
C GLY A 151 11.29 11.33 0.04
N GLU A 152 11.23 12.66 -0.05
CA GLU A 152 12.38 13.54 0.20
C GLU A 152 12.99 13.32 1.59
N PHE A 153 12.14 13.22 2.62
CA PHE A 153 12.57 12.91 3.98
C PHE A 153 12.12 11.52 4.44
N GLN A 154 10.91 11.09 4.09
CA GLN A 154 10.34 9.87 4.67
C GLN A 154 11.07 8.61 4.18
N ALA A 155 11.59 8.63 2.95
CA ALA A 155 12.34 7.51 2.38
C ALA A 155 13.86 7.56 2.68
N ALA A 156 14.33 8.54 3.45
CA ALA A 156 15.74 8.73 3.72
C ALA A 156 16.30 7.77 4.79
N GLY A 157 17.52 7.28 4.57
CA GLY A 157 18.25 6.39 5.49
C GLY A 157 17.90 4.90 5.35
N ILE A 158 18.59 4.07 6.13
CA ILE A 158 18.38 2.61 6.20
C ILE A 158 18.30 2.21 7.68
N PRO A 159 17.16 1.68 8.18
CA PRO A 159 15.87 1.61 7.47
C PRO A 159 15.32 3.03 7.16
N PRO A 160 14.37 3.19 6.22
CA PRO A 160 13.79 4.48 5.90
C PRO A 160 13.14 5.18 7.11
N LEU A 161 13.05 6.52 7.07
CA LEU A 161 12.50 7.29 8.20
C LEU A 161 11.05 6.93 8.53
N TYR A 162 10.19 6.63 7.55
CA TYR A 162 8.81 6.21 7.82
C TYR A 162 8.72 4.93 8.66
N GLU A 163 9.68 4.02 8.50
CA GLU A 163 9.75 2.75 9.21
C GLU A 163 10.23 2.99 10.64
N ARG A 164 11.32 3.77 10.81
CA ARG A 164 11.79 4.20 12.13
C ARG A 164 10.70 4.96 12.91
N ILE A 165 9.90 5.77 12.23
CA ILE A 165 8.75 6.46 12.84
C ILE A 165 7.74 5.43 13.35
N ALA A 166 7.35 4.45 12.51
CA ALA A 166 6.40 3.42 12.89
C ALA A 166 6.87 2.62 14.12
N GLU A 167 8.12 2.16 14.10
CA GLU A 167 8.75 1.45 15.24
C GLU A 167 8.75 2.30 16.51
N ARG A 168 9.15 3.57 16.41
CA ARG A 168 9.21 4.46 17.58
C ARG A 168 7.83 4.77 18.12
N VAL A 169 6.88 5.16 17.26
CA VAL A 169 5.52 5.52 17.69
C VAL A 169 4.80 4.32 18.32
N ALA A 170 5.06 3.09 17.86
CA ALA A 170 4.53 1.88 18.49
C ALA A 170 4.90 1.75 19.98
N THR A 171 5.96 2.43 20.43
CA THR A 171 6.39 2.44 21.85
C THR A 171 5.81 3.60 22.67
N TRP A 172 5.08 4.55 22.07
CA TRP A 172 4.69 5.80 22.73
C TRP A 172 3.42 5.71 23.58
N GLY A 173 2.69 4.58 23.51
CA GLY A 173 1.50 4.31 24.30
C GLY A 173 0.39 3.68 23.48
N GLU A 174 -0.72 3.35 24.14
CA GLU A 174 -1.85 2.68 23.49
C GLU A 174 -2.69 3.64 22.63
N ASN A 175 -2.72 4.92 23.00
CA ASN A 175 -3.56 5.94 22.38
C ASN A 175 -3.05 6.46 21.03
N VAL A 176 -2.05 5.81 20.45
CA VAL A 176 -1.43 6.22 19.19
C VAL A 176 -1.95 5.41 18.01
N GLY A 177 -1.77 5.96 16.83
CA GLY A 177 -2.02 5.35 15.53
C GLY A 177 -1.14 6.01 14.49
N LEU A 178 -1.17 5.52 13.25
CA LEU A 178 -0.34 6.06 12.17
C LEU A 178 -1.19 6.58 11.02
N VAL A 179 -0.79 7.71 10.45
CA VAL A 179 -1.24 8.12 9.13
C VAL A 179 -0.35 7.44 8.10
N VAL A 180 -0.97 6.63 7.25
CA VAL A 180 -0.28 5.78 6.26
C VAL A 180 -0.86 6.02 4.88
N GLY A 181 -0.02 6.46 3.96
CA GLY A 181 -0.40 6.72 2.58
C GLY A 181 -0.69 5.44 1.81
N SER A 182 -1.64 5.52 0.87
CA SER A 182 -2.12 4.37 0.12
C SER A 182 -1.40 4.09 -1.20
N THR A 183 -0.44 4.93 -1.60
CA THR A 183 0.15 4.93 -2.94
C THR A 183 1.43 4.08 -3.06
N HIS A 184 1.98 3.62 -1.94
CA HIS A 184 3.27 2.94 -1.85
C HIS A 184 3.17 1.61 -1.10
N PRO A 185 2.83 0.50 -1.79
CA PRO A 185 2.68 -0.85 -1.21
C PRO A 185 3.83 -1.29 -0.31
N GLU A 186 5.07 -1.00 -0.73
CA GLU A 186 6.29 -1.31 0.01
C GLU A 186 6.35 -0.62 1.37
N ARG A 187 5.91 0.64 1.44
CA ARG A 187 5.89 1.41 2.69
C ARG A 187 4.80 0.93 3.61
N ILE A 188 3.63 0.58 3.07
CA ILE A 188 2.50 0.05 3.84
C ILE A 188 2.91 -1.23 4.55
N ARG A 189 3.56 -2.16 3.82
CA ARG A 189 4.06 -3.42 4.39
C ARG A 189 5.07 -3.17 5.49
N ALA A 190 6.11 -2.39 5.22
CA ALA A 190 7.16 -2.09 6.20
C ALA A 190 6.58 -1.42 7.47
N ILE A 191 5.64 -0.48 7.32
CA ILE A 191 4.98 0.17 8.45
C ILE A 191 4.11 -0.82 9.24
N ARG A 192 3.38 -1.72 8.57
CA ARG A 192 2.58 -2.74 9.25
C ARG A 192 3.46 -3.77 9.97
N GLU A 193 4.59 -4.17 9.40
CA GLU A 193 5.57 -5.05 10.06
C GLU A 193 6.19 -4.37 11.30
N ALA A 194 6.56 -3.08 11.18
CA ALA A 194 7.12 -2.29 12.28
C ALA A 194 6.10 -1.96 13.39
N ALA A 195 4.81 -1.83 13.03
CA ALA A 195 3.73 -1.50 13.95
C ALA A 195 2.49 -2.39 13.72
N PRO A 196 2.54 -3.68 14.10
CA PRO A 196 1.51 -4.67 13.75
C PRO A 196 0.11 -4.32 14.27
N ASP A 197 0.04 -3.75 15.47
CA ASP A 197 -1.22 -3.55 16.20
C ASP A 197 -1.76 -2.11 16.13
N LEU A 198 -0.96 -1.15 15.62
CA LEU A 198 -1.39 0.24 15.59
C LEU A 198 -2.51 0.45 14.55
N PRO A 199 -3.56 1.22 14.88
CA PRO A 199 -4.57 1.58 13.91
C PRO A 199 -4.04 2.58 12.89
N PHE A 200 -4.52 2.46 11.65
CA PHE A 200 -4.12 3.34 10.56
C PHE A 200 -5.23 4.32 10.19
N LEU A 201 -4.86 5.56 9.91
CA LEU A 201 -5.68 6.54 9.20
C LEU A 201 -5.11 6.73 7.80
N VAL A 202 -5.91 6.44 6.79
CA VAL A 202 -5.46 6.32 5.40
C VAL A 202 -6.12 7.39 4.56
N PRO A 203 -5.39 8.40 4.08
CA PRO A 203 -5.98 9.45 3.25
C PRO A 203 -6.17 8.97 1.80
N GLY A 204 -7.39 9.12 1.27
CA GLY A 204 -7.61 9.23 -0.18
C GLY A 204 -7.42 7.96 -1.01
N LEU A 205 -7.73 6.79 -0.46
CA LEU A 205 -7.71 5.51 -1.19
C LEU A 205 -8.63 5.57 -2.42
N GLY A 206 -8.14 5.13 -3.59
CA GLY A 206 -8.78 5.29 -4.89
C GLY A 206 -8.54 6.67 -5.55
N ALA A 207 -8.98 7.75 -4.91
CA ALA A 207 -8.91 9.11 -5.49
C ALA A 207 -7.47 9.62 -5.70
N GLN A 208 -6.51 9.11 -4.93
CA GLN A 208 -5.08 9.43 -5.04
C GLN A 208 -4.28 8.29 -5.70
N GLY A 209 -4.97 7.35 -6.38
CA GLY A 209 -4.34 6.28 -7.16
C GLY A 209 -3.98 5.00 -6.39
N GLY A 210 -4.28 4.92 -5.09
CA GLY A 210 -4.10 3.69 -4.30
C GLY A 210 -5.22 2.67 -4.56
N ASP A 211 -4.87 1.40 -4.77
CA ASP A 211 -5.84 0.31 -4.93
C ASP A 211 -6.41 -0.15 -3.58
N PRO A 212 -7.74 -0.08 -3.34
CA PRO A 212 -8.33 -0.47 -2.07
C PRO A 212 -8.06 -1.91 -1.66
N SER A 213 -8.11 -2.86 -2.60
CA SER A 213 -7.91 -4.28 -2.30
C SER A 213 -6.46 -4.58 -1.93
N ALA A 214 -5.49 -4.11 -2.73
CA ALA A 214 -4.08 -4.25 -2.40
C ALA A 214 -3.72 -3.55 -1.08
N PHE A 215 -4.28 -2.36 -0.82
CA PHE A 215 -4.06 -1.67 0.43
C PHE A 215 -4.57 -2.49 1.61
N MET A 216 -5.83 -2.94 1.58
CA MET A 216 -6.43 -3.68 2.69
C MET A 216 -5.68 -4.99 2.97
N ALA A 217 -5.25 -5.70 1.92
CA ALA A 217 -4.45 -6.91 2.07
C ALA A 217 -3.10 -6.65 2.77
N LEU A 218 -2.44 -5.52 2.48
CA LEU A 218 -1.16 -5.16 3.11
C LEU A 218 -1.32 -4.54 4.50
N ALA A 219 -2.43 -3.84 4.72
CA ALA A 219 -2.73 -3.19 5.99
C ALA A 219 -3.36 -4.14 7.01
N ALA A 220 -3.83 -5.33 6.58
CA ALA A 220 -4.31 -6.39 7.44
C ALA A 220 -3.15 -6.95 8.28
N GLY A 221 -3.14 -6.62 9.58
CA GLY A 221 -2.22 -7.17 10.57
C GLY A 221 -2.74 -8.44 11.26
N SER A 222 -2.06 -8.88 12.32
CA SER A 222 -2.36 -10.12 13.08
C SER A 222 -3.42 -9.96 14.19
N SER A 223 -3.97 -8.75 14.36
CA SER A 223 -4.84 -8.33 15.46
C SER A 223 -5.93 -7.39 14.89
N PRO A 224 -7.02 -7.00 15.58
CA PRO A 224 -8.10 -6.19 15.00
C PRO A 224 -7.69 -4.71 14.80
N ALA A 225 -6.42 -4.44 14.48
CA ALA A 225 -5.86 -3.13 14.17
C ALA A 225 -6.68 -2.50 13.04
N ARG A 226 -7.54 -1.54 13.42
CA ARG A 226 -8.49 -0.94 12.49
C ARG A 226 -7.80 -0.01 11.52
N VAL A 227 -8.23 -0.09 10.28
CA VAL A 227 -7.90 0.85 9.22
C VAL A 227 -9.10 1.76 9.04
N LEU A 228 -8.92 3.07 9.19
CA LEU A 228 -9.89 4.07 8.78
C LEU A 228 -9.46 4.67 7.46
N VAL A 229 -10.31 4.54 6.45
CA VAL A 229 -10.03 5.06 5.10
C VAL A 229 -10.79 6.36 4.90
N ASN A 230 -10.04 7.45 4.82
CA ASN A 230 -10.61 8.77 4.63
C ASN A 230 -10.97 9.04 3.16
N SER A 231 -12.22 9.47 2.95
CA SER A 231 -12.73 9.92 1.66
C SER A 231 -13.47 11.25 1.84
N SER A 232 -13.09 12.25 1.05
CA SER A 232 -13.54 13.65 1.20
C SER A 232 -14.23 14.13 -0.08
N ARG A 233 -13.47 14.66 -1.04
CA ARG A 233 -13.97 15.23 -2.30
C ARG A 233 -14.95 14.35 -3.07
N SER A 234 -14.71 13.04 -3.15
CA SER A 234 -15.57 12.09 -3.87
C SER A 234 -16.94 11.89 -3.20
N ILE A 235 -17.10 12.26 -1.93
CA ILE A 235 -18.38 12.22 -1.21
C ILE A 235 -19.00 13.61 -1.18
N ILE A 236 -18.27 14.64 -0.71
CA ILE A 236 -18.84 15.98 -0.49
C ILE A 236 -19.19 16.72 -1.78
N ARG A 237 -18.61 16.33 -2.93
CA ARG A 237 -18.93 16.89 -4.25
C ARG A 237 -19.83 15.97 -5.09
N ALA A 238 -20.25 14.83 -4.56
CA ALA A 238 -21.14 13.93 -5.29
C ALA A 238 -22.53 14.57 -5.43
N ALA A 239 -23.23 14.26 -6.53
CA ALA A 239 -24.63 14.65 -6.70
C ALA A 239 -25.52 14.02 -5.61
N ASP A 240 -25.18 12.79 -5.19
CA ASP A 240 -25.78 12.10 -4.04
C ASP A 240 -24.65 11.66 -3.07
N PRO A 241 -24.37 12.46 -2.02
CA PRO A 241 -23.36 12.10 -1.02
C PRO A 241 -23.65 10.80 -0.27
N ALA A 242 -24.94 10.45 -0.06
CA ALA A 242 -25.32 9.25 0.66
C ALA A 242 -25.00 7.99 -0.16
N GLU A 243 -25.37 7.96 -1.44
CA GLU A 243 -25.02 6.83 -2.32
C GLU A 243 -23.51 6.78 -2.58
N ALA A 244 -22.81 7.92 -2.71
CA ALA A 244 -21.35 7.93 -2.84
C ALA A 244 -20.66 7.30 -1.61
N ALA A 245 -21.10 7.64 -0.39
CA ALA A 245 -20.59 7.03 0.84
C ALA A 245 -20.91 5.53 0.89
N ARG A 246 -22.16 5.13 0.58
CA ARG A 246 -22.59 3.73 0.55
C ARG A 246 -21.80 2.90 -0.46
N ALA A 247 -21.57 3.43 -1.66
CA ALA A 247 -20.77 2.78 -2.70
C ALA A 247 -19.31 2.61 -2.23
N TYR A 248 -18.74 3.62 -1.58
CA TYR A 248 -17.39 3.54 -1.03
C TYR A 248 -17.26 2.46 0.05
N VAL A 249 -18.22 2.40 0.99
CA VAL A 249 -18.26 1.32 2.00
C VAL A 249 -18.31 -0.06 1.37
N ARG A 250 -19.09 -0.24 0.30
CA ARG A 250 -19.15 -1.50 -0.46
C ARG A 250 -17.80 -1.88 -1.03
N THR A 251 -17.06 -0.93 -1.61
CA THR A 251 -15.70 -1.14 -2.11
C THR A 251 -14.76 -1.60 -1.00
N LEU A 252 -14.78 -0.93 0.17
CA LEU A 252 -13.95 -1.30 1.31
C LEU A 252 -14.32 -2.68 1.87
N ARG A 253 -15.61 -3.00 1.96
CA ARG A 253 -16.10 -4.33 2.37
C ARG A 253 -15.58 -5.43 1.46
N ASN A 254 -15.69 -5.24 0.15
CA ASN A 254 -15.19 -6.21 -0.83
C ASN A 254 -13.67 -6.40 -0.70
N ALA A 255 -12.93 -5.30 -0.49
CA ALA A 255 -11.49 -5.35 -0.24
C ALA A 255 -11.11 -6.10 1.04
N ARG A 256 -11.92 -5.99 2.11
CA ARG A 256 -11.73 -6.73 3.39
C ARG A 256 -12.02 -8.22 3.28
N SER A 257 -13.10 -8.60 2.59
CA SER A 257 -13.59 -9.98 2.53
C SER A 257 -12.72 -10.91 1.69
N GLY A 258 -11.63 -10.40 1.11
CA GLY A 258 -10.68 -11.20 0.33
C GLY A 258 -11.27 -11.74 -0.96
N ASP A 259 -12.32 -11.13 -1.54
CA ASP A 259 -12.69 -11.36 -2.94
C ASP A 259 -11.55 -10.78 -3.79
N PRO A 260 -10.61 -11.61 -4.26
CA PRO A 260 -9.45 -11.15 -4.99
C PRO A 260 -9.90 -11.02 -6.43
N ARG A 261 -10.77 -10.05 -6.70
CA ARG A 261 -10.86 -9.52 -8.04
C ARG A 261 -9.73 -8.50 -8.13
N PRO A 262 -8.57 -8.86 -8.71
CA PRO A 262 -7.55 -7.87 -8.99
C PRO A 262 -8.22 -6.78 -9.84
N PRO A 263 -7.98 -5.49 -9.55
CA PRO A 263 -8.45 -4.46 -10.44
C PRO A 263 -7.73 -4.69 -11.76
N VAL A 264 -8.48 -5.11 -12.79
CA VAL A 264 -8.23 -4.89 -14.21
C VAL A 264 -6.93 -4.09 -14.46
N ARG A 265 -5.74 -4.61 -14.80
CA ARG A 265 -5.17 -5.95 -15.03
C ARG A 265 -3.69 -5.92 -14.58
N MET A 266 -3.22 -6.87 -13.76
CA MET A 266 -1.78 -7.04 -13.41
C MET A 266 -0.89 -7.03 -14.66
N ALA A 267 -1.30 -7.76 -15.69
CA ALA A 267 -0.57 -7.85 -16.96
C ALA A 267 -0.49 -6.50 -17.71
N ALA A 268 -1.46 -5.59 -17.56
CA ALA A 268 -1.39 -4.26 -18.16
C ALA A 268 -0.34 -3.36 -17.47
N ARG A 269 -0.20 -3.49 -16.14
CA ARG A 269 0.87 -2.78 -15.38
C ARG A 269 2.24 -3.30 -15.76
N VAL A 270 2.38 -4.63 -15.88
CA VAL A 270 3.61 -5.28 -16.35
C VAL A 270 3.94 -4.81 -17.76
N ARG A 271 2.97 -4.81 -18.68
CA ARG A 271 3.15 -4.31 -20.04
C ARG A 271 3.65 -2.87 -20.07
N SER A 272 3.00 -1.94 -19.38
CA SER A 272 3.41 -0.53 -19.32
C SER A 272 4.86 -0.40 -18.84
N LEU A 273 5.23 -1.10 -17.76
CA LEU A 273 6.60 -1.09 -17.25
C LEU A 273 7.59 -1.62 -18.27
N LEU A 274 7.26 -2.70 -18.97
CA LEU A 274 8.16 -3.30 -19.96
C LEU A 274 8.27 -2.47 -21.25
N GLU A 275 7.22 -1.76 -21.65
CA GLU A 275 7.24 -0.83 -22.79
C GLU A 275 8.08 0.42 -22.45
N GLU A 276 7.89 1.02 -21.26
CA GLU A 276 8.66 2.19 -20.78
C GLU A 276 10.16 1.91 -20.69
N THR A 277 10.57 0.68 -20.36
CA THR A 277 11.97 0.27 -20.26
C THR A 277 12.56 -0.26 -21.56
N GLY A 278 11.80 -0.26 -22.66
CA GLY A 278 12.22 -0.85 -23.94
C GLY A 278 12.45 -2.37 -23.88
N CYS A 279 12.00 -3.03 -22.80
CA CYS A 279 12.04 -4.48 -22.63
C CYS A 279 11.06 -5.18 -23.57
N VAL A 280 9.99 -4.49 -23.97
CA VAL A 280 9.08 -4.87 -25.04
C VAL A 280 9.28 -3.93 -26.22
N GLN A 281 9.59 -4.48 -27.38
CA GLN A 281 9.80 -3.76 -28.64
C GLN A 281 8.79 -4.24 -29.67
N ARG A 282 8.18 -3.31 -30.41
CA ARG A 282 7.22 -3.60 -31.49
C ARG A 282 7.88 -3.39 -32.85
N GLY A 283 7.62 -4.30 -33.78
CA GLY A 283 8.25 -4.31 -35.11
C GLY A 283 8.29 -5.72 -35.69
N THR A 284 8.91 -5.88 -36.85
CA THR A 284 9.07 -7.21 -37.48
C THR A 284 10.41 -7.81 -37.09
N PHE A 285 10.37 -8.89 -36.29
CA PHE A 285 11.57 -9.59 -35.81
C PHE A 285 11.60 -11.02 -36.32
N THR A 286 12.77 -11.51 -36.74
CA THR A 286 12.98 -12.91 -37.11
C THR A 286 13.40 -13.72 -35.87
N LEU A 287 12.60 -14.71 -35.48
CA LEU A 287 12.89 -15.62 -34.37
C LEU A 287 13.97 -16.65 -34.77
N ALA A 288 14.59 -17.29 -33.78
CA ALA A 288 15.57 -18.37 -34.02
C ALA A 288 15.00 -19.56 -34.80
N SER A 289 13.67 -19.73 -34.83
CA SER A 289 12.96 -20.72 -35.63
C SER A 289 12.79 -20.32 -37.12
N GLY A 290 13.17 -19.10 -37.51
CA GLY A 290 12.93 -18.53 -38.83
C GLY A 290 11.56 -17.87 -39.01
N ALA A 291 10.64 -18.00 -38.05
CA ALA A 291 9.34 -17.34 -38.06
C ALA A 291 9.45 -15.84 -37.75
N THR A 292 8.51 -15.03 -38.25
CA THR A 292 8.42 -13.60 -37.91
C THR A 292 7.53 -13.36 -36.68
N SER A 293 7.93 -12.40 -35.85
CA SER A 293 7.19 -11.94 -34.67
C SER A 293 7.01 -10.42 -34.73
N ASP A 294 5.83 -9.95 -34.34
CA ASP A 294 5.44 -8.55 -34.22
C ASP A 294 5.96 -7.87 -32.93
N ILE A 295 6.47 -8.68 -32.01
CA ILE A 295 6.96 -8.27 -30.70
C ILE A 295 8.27 -8.98 -30.36
N TYR A 296 9.20 -8.24 -29.77
CA TYR A 296 10.43 -8.78 -29.19
C TYR A 296 10.50 -8.42 -27.70
N VAL A 297 10.84 -9.42 -26.87
CA VAL A 297 10.92 -9.27 -25.41
C VAL A 297 12.35 -9.56 -24.96
N ASP A 298 13.02 -8.54 -24.43
CA ASP A 298 14.36 -8.62 -23.83
C ASP A 298 14.35 -8.07 -22.41
N LEU A 299 14.21 -8.97 -21.44
CA LEU A 299 14.14 -8.60 -20.03
C LEU A 299 15.50 -8.39 -19.39
N ARG A 300 16.62 -8.61 -20.11
CA ARG A 300 17.96 -8.25 -19.61
C ARG A 300 18.08 -6.75 -19.39
N LEU A 301 17.34 -5.97 -20.16
CA LEU A 301 17.27 -4.52 -20.05
C LEU A 301 16.69 -4.06 -18.70
N LEU A 302 15.89 -4.88 -18.00
CA LEU A 302 15.38 -4.52 -16.66
C LEU A 302 16.49 -4.16 -15.67
N ALA A 303 17.67 -4.78 -15.81
CA ALA A 303 18.83 -4.46 -14.97
C ALA A 303 19.30 -3.00 -15.10
N ALA A 304 19.05 -2.35 -16.25
CA ALA A 304 19.34 -0.94 -16.47
C ALA A 304 18.29 0.01 -15.86
N HIS A 305 17.17 -0.52 -15.35
CA HIS A 305 16.05 0.25 -14.81
C HIS A 305 15.70 -0.19 -13.37
N PRO A 306 16.49 0.22 -12.35
CA PRO A 306 16.33 -0.27 -10.97
C PRO A 306 14.93 -0.10 -10.38
N ARG A 307 14.23 1.01 -10.72
CA ARG A 307 12.85 1.25 -10.27
C ARG A 307 11.85 0.27 -10.89
N ALA A 308 11.99 -0.03 -12.19
CA ALA A 308 11.13 -0.99 -12.86
C ALA A 308 11.42 -2.42 -12.38
N LEU A 309 12.69 -2.78 -12.22
CA LEU A 309 13.11 -4.06 -11.65
C LEU A 309 12.56 -4.27 -10.23
N ALA A 310 12.64 -3.26 -9.36
CA ALA A 310 12.07 -3.32 -8.02
C ALA A 310 10.54 -3.48 -8.04
N ARG A 311 9.83 -2.79 -8.96
CA ARG A 311 8.38 -2.95 -9.14
C ARG A 311 8.03 -4.37 -9.61
N ILE A 312 8.73 -4.91 -10.60
CA ILE A 312 8.51 -6.28 -11.08
C ILE A 312 8.75 -7.29 -9.96
N ALA A 313 9.80 -7.13 -9.16
CA ALA A 313 10.05 -7.96 -7.98
C ALA A 313 8.92 -7.87 -6.95
N ALA A 314 8.41 -6.67 -6.67
CA ALA A 314 7.27 -6.48 -5.78
C ALA A 314 6.00 -7.19 -6.30
N LEU A 315 5.75 -7.16 -7.62
CA LEU A 315 4.62 -7.87 -8.22
C LEU A 315 4.77 -9.39 -8.11
N LEU A 316 5.99 -9.93 -8.31
CA LEU A 316 6.27 -11.36 -8.08
C LEU A 316 6.06 -11.78 -6.63
N ALA A 317 6.26 -10.86 -5.67
CA ALA A 317 6.08 -11.16 -4.26
C ALA A 317 4.61 -11.28 -3.83
N LEU A 318 3.67 -10.66 -4.55
CA LEU A 318 2.26 -10.59 -4.16
C LEU A 318 1.54 -11.96 -4.12
N ASP A 319 1.89 -12.85 -5.06
CA ASP A 319 1.27 -14.18 -5.20
C ASP A 319 2.33 -15.30 -5.09
N ARG A 320 3.37 -15.03 -4.31
CA ARG A 320 4.47 -15.96 -4.09
C ARG A 320 4.04 -17.07 -3.11
N PRO A 321 4.29 -18.35 -3.39
CA PRO A 321 4.09 -19.41 -2.41
C PRO A 321 5.07 -19.26 -1.23
N ALA A 322 4.71 -19.80 -0.06
CA ALA A 322 5.62 -19.90 1.06
C ALA A 322 6.82 -20.79 0.67
N VAL A 323 8.02 -20.22 0.74
CA VAL A 323 9.31 -20.87 0.40
C VAL A 323 10.37 -20.37 1.36
N ASP A 324 11.46 -21.12 1.47
CA ASP A 324 12.54 -20.89 2.43
C ASP A 324 13.76 -20.25 1.76
N VAL A 325 13.94 -20.46 0.44
CA VAL A 325 15.05 -19.91 -0.35
C VAL A 325 14.59 -19.56 -1.76
N LEU A 326 15.13 -18.47 -2.30
CA LEU A 326 14.97 -18.10 -3.72
C LEU A 326 16.11 -18.71 -4.52
N ALA A 327 15.83 -19.20 -5.73
CA ALA A 327 16.85 -19.63 -6.68
C ALA A 327 16.65 -18.90 -8.01
N THR A 328 17.73 -18.54 -8.70
CA THR A 328 17.64 -17.90 -10.02
C THR A 328 18.66 -18.45 -11.02
N ILE A 329 18.46 -18.16 -12.30
CA ILE A 329 19.31 -18.60 -13.40
C ILE A 329 20.04 -17.38 -13.99
N PRO A 330 21.40 -17.36 -13.98
CA PRO A 330 22.15 -16.32 -14.67
C PRO A 330 22.02 -16.42 -16.20
N THR A 331 22.13 -15.33 -16.94
CA THR A 331 22.43 -13.96 -16.47
C THR A 331 21.18 -13.11 -16.23
N ALA A 332 20.13 -13.30 -17.03
CA ALA A 332 18.95 -12.43 -17.06
C ALA A 332 18.09 -12.54 -15.79
N GLY A 333 17.95 -13.73 -15.21
CA GLY A 333 17.21 -13.94 -13.97
C GLY A 333 17.93 -13.42 -12.73
N LEU A 334 19.25 -13.20 -12.76
CA LEU A 334 20.02 -12.85 -11.56
C LEU A 334 19.63 -11.47 -10.98
N PRO A 335 19.54 -10.38 -11.78
CA PRO A 335 19.02 -9.10 -11.29
C PRO A 335 17.62 -9.22 -10.68
N LEU A 336 16.73 -10.00 -11.29
CA LEU A 336 15.37 -10.24 -10.81
C LEU A 336 15.36 -10.97 -9.46
N GLY A 337 16.18 -12.02 -9.34
CA GLY A 337 16.37 -12.77 -8.10
C GLY A 337 16.92 -11.89 -6.98
N THR A 338 17.91 -11.05 -7.29
CA THR A 338 18.48 -10.09 -6.32
C THR A 338 17.44 -9.09 -5.87
N ALA A 339 16.65 -8.52 -6.79
CA ALA A 339 15.60 -7.57 -6.45
C ALA A 339 14.51 -8.21 -5.58
N LEU A 340 14.10 -9.45 -5.87
CA LEU A 340 13.11 -10.17 -5.05
C LEU A 340 13.68 -10.56 -3.68
N SER A 341 14.95 -10.96 -3.60
CA SER A 341 15.64 -11.23 -2.33
C SER A 341 15.68 -9.98 -1.44
N LEU A 342 16.08 -8.83 -2.00
CA LEU A 342 16.06 -7.55 -1.28
C LEU A 342 14.64 -7.15 -0.85
N HIS A 343 13.62 -7.44 -1.67
CA HIS A 343 12.23 -7.12 -1.36
C HIS A 343 11.62 -8.01 -0.26
N THR A 344 12.05 -9.27 -0.17
CA THR A 344 11.41 -10.27 0.70
C THR A 344 12.25 -10.66 1.92
N GLY A 345 13.53 -10.26 1.97
CA GLY A 345 14.48 -10.70 2.98
C GLY A 345 14.90 -12.18 2.85
N LEU A 346 14.39 -12.91 1.85
CA LEU A 346 14.72 -14.32 1.66
C LEU A 346 16.13 -14.48 1.06
N PRO A 347 16.88 -15.51 1.50
CA PRO A 347 18.20 -15.80 0.95
C PRO A 347 18.10 -16.20 -0.53
N LEU A 348 19.09 -15.79 -1.33
CA LEU A 348 19.16 -16.06 -2.77
C LEU A 348 20.30 -17.00 -3.13
N ALA A 349 19.97 -18.09 -3.80
CA ALA A 349 20.89 -18.94 -4.54
C ALA A 349 20.81 -18.63 -6.05
N TYR A 350 21.87 -18.93 -6.79
CA TYR A 350 21.83 -18.92 -8.25
C TYR A 350 22.47 -20.18 -8.84
N ILE A 351 21.86 -20.68 -9.91
CA ILE A 351 22.19 -21.96 -10.53
C ILE A 351 22.97 -21.72 -11.83
N ARG A 352 24.25 -22.07 -11.83
CA ARG A 352 25.13 -21.93 -12.99
C ARG A 352 24.73 -22.91 -14.09
N GLN A 353 24.77 -22.45 -15.34
CA GLN A 353 24.52 -23.32 -16.51
C GLN A 353 25.62 -24.36 -16.73
N ARG A 354 26.87 -24.07 -16.34
CA ARG A 354 28.00 -25.01 -16.38
C ARG A 354 28.67 -25.11 -15.01
N ALA A 355 29.09 -26.33 -14.64
CA ALA A 355 29.94 -26.55 -13.49
C ALA A 355 31.30 -25.86 -13.70
N LYS A 356 32.02 -25.53 -12.61
CA LYS A 356 33.41 -25.03 -12.72
C LYS A 356 34.31 -26.14 -13.25
N ASP A 357 35.20 -25.80 -14.18
CA ASP A 357 36.24 -26.72 -14.68
C ASP A 357 37.34 -26.99 -13.62
N TYR A 358 37.47 -26.14 -12.60
CA TYR A 358 38.41 -26.30 -11.47
C TYR A 358 37.74 -26.02 -10.11
N GLY A 359 37.90 -26.94 -9.15
CA GLY A 359 37.29 -26.92 -7.81
C GLY A 359 36.14 -27.93 -7.65
N ARG A 360 35.38 -27.87 -6.53
CA ARG A 360 34.32 -28.84 -6.14
C ARG A 360 33.10 -28.97 -7.10
N GLY A 361 33.18 -28.52 -8.35
CA GLY A 361 32.14 -28.74 -9.37
C GLY A 361 30.74 -28.19 -9.04
N LYS A 362 30.63 -27.28 -8.07
CA LYS A 362 29.33 -26.81 -7.55
C LYS A 362 28.57 -25.99 -8.60
N ARG A 363 27.32 -26.39 -8.87
CA ARG A 363 26.39 -25.66 -9.76
C ARG A 363 25.56 -24.59 -9.02
N ILE A 364 25.46 -24.67 -7.70
CA ILE A 364 24.69 -23.75 -6.85
C ILE A 364 25.67 -22.83 -6.13
N GLU A 365 25.45 -21.52 -6.24
CA GLU A 365 26.23 -20.48 -5.59
C GLU A 365 25.28 -19.52 -4.83
N GLY A 366 25.82 -18.71 -3.92
CA GLY A 366 25.01 -17.87 -3.04
C GLY A 366 24.53 -18.64 -1.80
N ALA A 367 23.25 -18.51 -1.47
CA ALA A 367 22.64 -19.23 -0.36
C ALA A 367 22.79 -20.75 -0.52
N ARG A 368 23.04 -21.44 0.59
CA ARG A 368 23.01 -22.90 0.60
C ARG A 368 21.56 -23.35 0.47
N ILE A 369 21.34 -24.32 -0.40
CA ILE A 369 20.08 -25.06 -0.50
C ILE A 369 20.29 -26.37 0.26
N GLU A 370 19.53 -26.57 1.33
CA GLU A 370 19.57 -27.75 2.18
C GLU A 370 18.42 -28.72 1.88
N PRO A 371 18.59 -30.03 2.15
CA PRO A 371 17.53 -31.01 1.95
C PRO A 371 16.24 -30.63 2.68
N GLY A 372 15.09 -30.81 2.02
CA GLY A 372 13.76 -30.50 2.56
C GLY A 372 13.36 -29.02 2.45
N GLN A 373 14.25 -28.11 2.06
CA GLN A 373 13.88 -26.72 1.82
C GLN A 373 12.96 -26.57 0.62
N ARG A 374 12.02 -25.64 0.73
CA ARG A 374 11.15 -25.21 -0.35
C ARG A 374 11.79 -24.06 -1.11
N VAL A 375 11.90 -24.21 -2.42
CA VAL A 375 12.60 -23.29 -3.31
C VAL A 375 11.63 -22.67 -4.30
N LEU A 376 11.68 -21.35 -4.45
CA LEU A 376 11.08 -20.66 -5.58
C LEU A 376 12.17 -20.44 -6.64
N LEU A 377 12.03 -21.10 -7.79
CA LEU A 377 12.90 -20.85 -8.92
C LEU A 377 12.40 -19.65 -9.72
N LEU A 378 13.31 -18.73 -10.02
CA LEU A 378 13.06 -17.48 -10.74
C LEU A 378 13.78 -17.48 -12.08
N ASP A 379 13.12 -16.96 -13.09
CA ASP A 379 13.76 -16.58 -14.34
C ASP A 379 13.04 -15.39 -14.98
N ASP A 380 13.64 -14.80 -16.01
CA ASP A 380 13.04 -13.68 -16.71
C ASP A 380 11.86 -14.14 -17.60
N VAL A 381 12.09 -15.11 -18.48
CA VAL A 381 11.11 -15.65 -19.42
C VAL A 381 11.14 -17.17 -19.50
N ILE A 382 10.02 -17.79 -19.89
CA ILE A 382 10.05 -19.19 -20.34
C ILE A 382 10.46 -19.28 -21.81
N SER A 383 11.62 -19.89 -22.08
CA SER A 383 12.16 -20.10 -23.43
C SER A 383 12.53 -21.58 -23.65
N PRO A 384 12.64 -22.04 -24.92
CA PRO A 384 12.99 -23.43 -25.24
C PRO A 384 14.41 -23.89 -24.85
N GLY A 385 15.12 -23.15 -23.98
CA GLY A 385 16.46 -23.51 -23.51
C GLY A 385 16.42 -24.39 -22.26
N GLY A 386 17.19 -25.48 -22.25
CA GLY A 386 17.26 -26.44 -21.13
C GLY A 386 17.82 -25.89 -19.80
N SER A 387 18.09 -24.59 -19.69
CA SER A 387 18.65 -23.97 -18.48
C SER A 387 17.73 -24.13 -17.26
N LYS A 388 16.40 -24.04 -17.44
CA LYS A 388 15.44 -24.25 -16.35
C LYS A 388 15.34 -25.71 -15.93
N GLU A 389 15.42 -26.61 -16.91
CA GLU A 389 15.43 -28.04 -16.66
C GLU A 389 16.67 -28.44 -15.84
N ALA A 390 17.83 -27.93 -16.25
CA ALA A 390 19.08 -28.11 -15.53
C ALA A 390 19.02 -27.51 -14.12
N ALA A 391 18.38 -26.34 -13.95
CA ALA A 391 18.23 -25.70 -12.65
C ALA A 391 17.34 -26.49 -11.70
N ILE A 392 16.15 -26.91 -12.14
CA ILE A 392 15.23 -27.74 -11.36
C ILE A 392 15.90 -29.07 -10.98
N THR A 393 16.62 -29.69 -11.92
CA THR A 393 17.36 -30.93 -11.65
C THR A 393 18.45 -30.72 -10.61
N ALA A 394 19.20 -29.63 -10.67
CA ALA A 394 20.25 -29.32 -9.70
C ALA A 394 19.69 -29.06 -8.30
N ILE A 395 18.54 -28.38 -8.18
CA ILE A 395 17.88 -28.12 -6.90
C ILE A 395 17.34 -29.44 -6.30
N ARG A 396 16.65 -30.26 -7.11
CA ARG A 396 16.16 -31.58 -6.68
C ARG A 396 17.29 -32.52 -6.27
N ALA A 397 18.43 -32.48 -6.96
CA ALA A 397 19.62 -33.25 -6.61
C ALA A 397 20.25 -32.80 -5.27
N ALA A 398 20.00 -31.57 -4.82
CA ALA A 398 20.37 -31.10 -3.48
C ALA A 398 19.37 -31.53 -2.39
N GLY A 399 18.32 -32.29 -2.75
CA GLY A 399 17.29 -32.78 -1.82
C GLY A 399 16.20 -31.76 -1.49
N ALA A 400 16.13 -30.64 -2.22
CA ALA A 400 15.15 -29.58 -1.99
C ALA A 400 13.98 -29.66 -2.98
N ASP A 401 12.84 -29.09 -2.59
CA ASP A 401 11.61 -29.08 -3.39
C ASP A 401 11.46 -27.76 -4.16
N VAL A 402 11.21 -27.84 -5.47
CA VAL A 402 10.92 -26.66 -6.28
C VAL A 402 9.41 -26.45 -6.30
N VAL A 403 8.93 -25.56 -5.45
CA VAL A 403 7.49 -25.34 -5.23
C VAL A 403 6.83 -24.66 -6.42
N ALA A 404 7.54 -23.73 -7.07
CA ALA A 404 7.08 -23.07 -8.27
C ALA A 404 8.24 -22.52 -9.11
N LEU A 405 7.98 -22.34 -10.40
CA LEU A 405 8.78 -21.54 -11.32
C LEU A 405 8.05 -20.21 -11.54
N ALA A 406 8.63 -19.11 -11.06
CA ALA A 406 8.11 -17.76 -11.25
C ALA A 406 8.89 -17.04 -12.36
N VAL A 407 8.15 -16.47 -13.32
CA VAL A 407 8.71 -15.68 -14.44
C VAL A 407 7.98 -14.36 -14.63
N VAL A 408 8.64 -13.39 -15.26
CA VAL A 408 7.98 -12.13 -15.62
C VAL A 408 7.03 -12.35 -16.78
N VAL A 409 7.49 -13.04 -17.84
CA VAL A 409 6.69 -13.32 -19.04
C VAL A 409 6.73 -14.80 -19.39
N ASP A 410 5.55 -15.43 -19.46
CA ASP A 410 5.40 -16.77 -20.06
C ASP A 410 5.18 -16.64 -21.57
N ARG A 411 6.15 -17.13 -22.35
CA ARG A 411 6.17 -17.02 -23.82
C ARG A 411 5.69 -18.28 -24.53
N ARG A 412 5.28 -19.30 -23.77
CA ARG A 412 4.82 -20.57 -24.33
C ARG A 412 3.46 -20.40 -25.00
N GLU A 413 3.16 -21.29 -25.94
CA GLU A 413 1.85 -21.35 -26.59
C GLU A 413 0.72 -21.68 -25.60
N GLN A 414 1.03 -22.49 -24.58
CA GLN A 414 0.12 -22.85 -23.49
C GLN A 414 0.66 -22.30 -22.16
N PRO A 415 0.49 -21.00 -21.89
CA PRO A 415 1.01 -20.37 -20.68
C PRO A 415 0.35 -20.96 -19.42
N GLY A 416 1.08 -20.93 -18.30
CA GLY A 416 0.61 -21.43 -17.00
C GLY A 416 0.61 -22.96 -16.84
N THR A 417 0.85 -23.72 -17.92
CA THR A 417 1.05 -25.17 -17.82
C THR A 417 2.29 -25.50 -16.97
N PRO A 418 2.27 -26.56 -16.13
CA PRO A 418 3.43 -26.94 -15.32
C PRO A 418 4.68 -27.21 -16.18
N PHE A 419 5.85 -26.83 -15.67
CA PHE A 419 7.14 -27.06 -16.31
C PHE A 419 7.89 -28.18 -15.56
N MET A 420 8.07 -29.35 -16.18
CA MET A 420 8.60 -30.56 -15.51
C MET A 420 7.88 -30.91 -14.19
N GLY A 421 6.55 -30.79 -14.21
CA GLY A 421 5.68 -31.01 -13.04
C GLY A 421 5.73 -29.90 -11.99
N VAL A 422 6.53 -28.84 -12.20
CA VAL A 422 6.58 -27.67 -11.31
C VAL A 422 5.51 -26.65 -11.75
N PRO A 423 4.64 -26.17 -10.85
CA PRO A 423 3.69 -25.10 -11.16
C PRO A 423 4.39 -23.84 -11.68
N VAL A 424 3.84 -23.22 -12.72
CA VAL A 424 4.35 -21.96 -13.29
C VAL A 424 3.51 -20.78 -12.85
N ARG A 425 4.17 -19.70 -12.42
CA ARG A 425 3.56 -18.41 -12.09
C ARG A 425 4.17 -17.33 -12.97
N ALA A 426 3.34 -16.64 -13.74
CA ALA A 426 3.79 -15.59 -14.64
C ALA A 426 3.05 -14.28 -14.38
N LEU A 427 3.75 -13.15 -14.42
CA LEU A 427 3.11 -11.84 -14.27
C LEU A 427 2.35 -11.39 -15.53
N ALA A 428 2.80 -11.84 -16.69
CA ALA A 428 2.16 -11.63 -17.98
C ALA A 428 2.41 -12.81 -18.92
N THR A 429 1.56 -12.96 -19.92
CA THR A 429 1.76 -13.84 -21.07
C THR A 429 2.18 -13.03 -22.29
N LEU A 430 2.71 -13.69 -23.33
CA LEU A 430 2.99 -13.01 -24.60
C LEU A 430 1.72 -12.36 -25.21
N ALA A 431 0.55 -12.96 -25.02
CA ALA A 431 -0.72 -12.41 -25.49
C ALA A 431 -1.07 -11.09 -24.77
N ASP A 432 -0.81 -10.99 -23.46
CA ASP A 432 -1.08 -9.78 -22.70
C ASP A 432 -0.26 -8.57 -23.18
N LEU A 433 0.96 -8.83 -23.67
CA LEU A 433 1.85 -7.82 -24.21
C LEU A 433 1.43 -7.35 -25.61
N ARG A 434 0.69 -8.17 -26.36
CA ARG A 434 0.20 -7.82 -27.70
C ARG A 434 -1.01 -6.89 -27.68
N ILE A 435 -1.82 -6.93 -26.63
CA ILE A 435 -3.02 -6.09 -26.48
C ILE A 435 -2.57 -4.62 -26.35
N GLY A 436 -2.68 -3.85 -27.43
CA GLY A 436 -2.50 -2.40 -27.49
C GLY A 436 -3.85 -1.72 -27.60
#